data_AF-A0ABD7YP05-F1
#
_entry.id   AF-A0ABD7YP05-F1
#
_cell.length_a   1.000
_cell.length_b   1.000
_cell.length_c   1.000
_cell.angle_alpha   90.00
_cell.angle_beta   90.00
_cell.angle_gamma   90.00
#
_symmetry.space_group_name_H-M   'P 1'
#
loop_
_entity.id
_entity.type
_entity.pdbx_description
1 polymer ?
#
loop_
_entity_poly.entity_id
_entity_poly.type
_entity_poly.pdbx_seq_one_letter_code
_entity_poly.pdbx_strand_id
1 'polypeptide(L)'
;MTLYLNRLVRLVLLLSVMVGLVACKPNPQDDIALFQPFITENINQKSDDPYISSTVKPGDKMYDILVNIQHGKWSVAKSGLLGLIEEGNSDAMLWYAKMILLDNYKRREVTNLIFKSLTLGNPYAALAISKNSLACAYLGSGSLDSQVVQSLGISDPNSAQLCTEYNFTKAIELFKPLAAQGDLRAQYFLLKQQQLDQSKETRAQYIQEVIRFSQAHYYQPLMDYVNTILVHPQGKDKYEAKTPELYQLAIQLLTIAANHNYIPAIIDLAFLVDDKNGQDELLDRAINLGSTKIVRYKLYEEPINSSGRYFYNVVFKHLSGDYKLGNDKPDDKGEIERIEKEVALFMGNIHSSVYIDGFTSRDDWVD
;
A
#
# COMPACT_ATOMS: atom_id res chain seq x y z
N MET A 1 -3.61 -37.49 -54.69
CA MET A 1 -4.50 -36.30 -54.75
C MET A 1 -4.04 -35.33 -53.69
N THR A 2 -3.08 -34.47 -54.05
CA THR A 2 -2.49 -33.48 -53.16
C THR A 2 -3.44 -32.29 -53.03
N LEU A 3 -4.11 -32.14 -51.89
CA LEU A 3 -4.91 -30.95 -51.59
C LEU A 3 -3.97 -29.74 -51.47
N TYR A 4 -3.96 -28.89 -52.50
CA TYR A 4 -3.42 -27.54 -52.41
C TYR A 4 -4.41 -26.69 -51.63
N LEU A 5 -4.23 -26.59 -50.30
CA LEU A 5 -4.94 -25.57 -49.52
C LEU A 5 -4.43 -24.19 -49.93
N ASN A 6 -5.37 -23.34 -50.36
CA ASN A 6 -5.16 -21.96 -50.78
C ASN A 6 -4.37 -21.17 -49.71
N ARG A 7 -3.43 -20.29 -50.12
CA ARG A 7 -2.59 -19.48 -49.20
C ARG A 7 -3.43 -18.71 -48.17
N LEU A 8 -4.62 -18.26 -48.56
CA LEU A 8 -5.60 -17.62 -47.68
C LEU A 8 -6.15 -18.57 -46.60
N VAL A 9 -6.42 -19.83 -46.93
CA VAL A 9 -6.93 -20.82 -45.97
C VAL A 9 -5.83 -21.24 -44.98
N ARG A 10 -4.57 -21.32 -45.43
CA ARG A 10 -3.40 -21.48 -44.55
C ARG A 10 -3.21 -20.29 -43.61
N LEU A 11 -3.40 -19.05 -44.09
CA LEU A 11 -3.31 -17.85 -43.26
C LEU A 11 -4.44 -17.80 -42.23
N VAL A 12 -5.66 -18.17 -42.62
CA VAL A 12 -6.84 -18.24 -41.73
C VAL A 12 -6.68 -19.35 -40.69
N LEU A 13 -6.13 -20.52 -41.05
CA LEU A 13 -5.82 -21.59 -40.10
C LEU A 13 -4.67 -21.23 -39.14
N LEU A 14 -3.65 -20.48 -39.60
CA LEU A 14 -2.58 -19.97 -38.73
C LEU A 14 -3.08 -18.85 -37.81
N LEU A 15 -3.96 -17.96 -38.30
CA LEU A 15 -4.63 -16.96 -37.48
C LEU A 15 -5.63 -17.60 -36.50
N SER A 16 -6.33 -18.68 -36.86
CA SER A 16 -7.23 -19.37 -35.93
C SER A 16 -6.49 -20.20 -34.88
N VAL A 17 -5.28 -20.68 -35.18
CA VAL A 17 -4.38 -21.30 -34.18
C VAL A 17 -3.76 -20.22 -33.26
N MET A 18 -3.43 -19.03 -33.78
CA MET A 18 -2.94 -17.92 -32.97
C MET A 18 -4.05 -17.25 -32.12
N VAL A 19 -5.30 -17.24 -32.59
CA VAL A 19 -6.48 -16.82 -31.82
C VAL A 19 -6.97 -17.95 -30.88
N GLY A 20 -6.58 -19.20 -31.13
CA GLY A 20 -6.74 -20.32 -30.19
C GLY A 20 -5.72 -20.31 -29.04
N LEU A 21 -4.67 -19.48 -29.14
CA LEU A 21 -3.73 -19.14 -28.08
C LEU A 21 -4.09 -17.81 -27.41
N VAL A 22 -5.37 -17.44 -27.40
CA VAL A 22 -5.87 -16.56 -26.34
C VAL A 22 -5.71 -17.36 -25.06
N ALA A 23 -4.57 -17.15 -24.38
CA ALA A 23 -4.24 -17.79 -23.12
C ALA A 23 -5.51 -17.76 -22.25
N CYS A 24 -6.08 -18.93 -21.99
CA CYS A 24 -7.20 -19.05 -21.07
C CYS A 24 -6.75 -18.37 -19.77
N LYS A 25 -7.46 -17.32 -19.35
CA LYS A 25 -7.15 -16.63 -18.10
C LYS A 25 -6.97 -17.68 -16.99
N PRO A 26 -5.91 -17.60 -16.18
CA PRO A 26 -5.70 -18.55 -15.09
C PRO A 26 -6.96 -18.66 -14.23
N ASN A 27 -7.33 -19.89 -13.85
CA ASN A 27 -8.46 -20.13 -12.99
C ASN A 27 -8.00 -20.06 -11.53
N PRO A 28 -8.44 -19.09 -10.71
CA PRO A 28 -7.98 -18.97 -9.33
C PRO A 28 -8.27 -20.21 -8.47
N GLN A 29 -9.23 -21.05 -8.87
CA GLN A 29 -9.51 -22.32 -8.19
C GLN A 29 -8.28 -23.26 -8.15
N ASP A 30 -7.45 -23.21 -9.18
CA ASP A 30 -6.25 -24.05 -9.28
C ASP A 30 -5.17 -23.59 -8.27
N ASP A 31 -5.23 -22.34 -7.80
CA ASP A 31 -4.25 -21.76 -6.86
C ASP A 31 -4.42 -22.30 -5.44
N ILE A 32 -5.61 -22.80 -5.07
CA ILE A 32 -5.90 -23.30 -3.70
C ILE A 32 -4.87 -24.38 -3.31
N ALA A 33 -4.62 -25.33 -4.21
CA ALA A 33 -3.66 -26.41 -3.97
C ALA A 33 -2.21 -25.90 -3.83
N LEU A 34 -1.89 -24.77 -4.48
CA LEU A 34 -0.56 -24.15 -4.42
C LEU A 34 -0.32 -23.42 -3.10
N PHE A 35 -1.36 -22.80 -2.53
CA PHE A 35 -1.28 -22.15 -1.22
C PHE A 35 -1.39 -23.13 -0.04
N GLN A 36 -1.97 -24.31 -0.23
CA GLN A 36 -2.29 -25.22 0.88
C GLN A 36 -1.10 -25.56 1.80
N PRO A 37 0.12 -25.84 1.31
CA PRO A 37 1.27 -26.08 2.18
C PRO A 37 1.62 -24.85 3.03
N PHE A 38 1.68 -23.67 2.41
CA PHE A 38 1.95 -22.40 3.08
C PHE A 38 0.90 -22.10 4.15
N ILE A 39 -0.38 -22.30 3.84
CA ILE A 39 -1.47 -22.10 4.80
C ILE A 39 -1.34 -23.04 5.99
N THR A 40 -1.13 -24.33 5.73
CA THR A 40 -1.03 -25.35 6.78
C THR A 40 0.09 -25.04 7.78
N GLU A 41 1.22 -24.54 7.28
CA GLU A 41 2.37 -24.18 8.10
C GLU A 41 2.15 -22.87 8.89
N ASN A 42 1.50 -21.86 8.31
CA ASN A 42 1.53 -20.49 8.82
C ASN A 42 0.23 -19.99 9.46
N ILE A 43 -0.92 -20.64 9.23
CA ILE A 43 -2.23 -20.14 9.68
C ILE A 43 -2.35 -19.94 11.20
N ASN A 44 -1.60 -20.71 11.99
CA ASN A 44 -1.60 -20.63 13.44
C ASN A 44 -0.39 -19.87 14.03
N GLN A 45 0.53 -19.41 13.19
CA GLN A 45 1.70 -18.66 13.64
C GLN A 45 1.30 -17.21 13.85
N LYS A 46 1.50 -16.69 15.07
CA LYS A 46 1.24 -15.30 15.46
C LYS A 46 2.56 -14.64 15.88
N SER A 47 2.78 -13.41 15.43
CA SER A 47 3.97 -12.65 15.80
C SER A 47 3.69 -11.70 16.96
N ASP A 48 4.58 -11.72 17.95
CA ASP A 48 4.59 -10.77 19.07
C ASP A 48 5.29 -9.44 18.71
N ASP A 49 6.01 -9.36 17.59
CA ASP A 49 6.60 -8.10 17.11
C ASP A 49 5.53 -7.25 16.40
N PRO A 50 5.08 -6.12 16.98
CA PRO A 50 4.05 -5.27 16.38
C PRO A 50 4.52 -4.63 15.07
N TYR A 51 5.82 -4.55 14.84
CA TYR A 51 6.44 -3.94 13.66
C TYR A 51 6.91 -4.96 12.63
N ILE A 52 6.58 -6.24 12.77
CA ILE A 52 7.11 -7.30 11.88
C ILE A 52 6.81 -7.04 10.39
N SER A 53 5.62 -6.50 10.10
CA SER A 53 5.17 -6.14 8.75
C SER A 53 5.27 -4.64 8.45
N SER A 54 5.95 -3.88 9.32
CA SER A 54 6.07 -2.43 9.17
C SER A 54 7.12 -2.08 8.12
N THR A 55 6.78 -1.14 7.24
CA THR A 55 7.63 -0.63 6.15
C THR A 55 8.86 0.10 6.68
N VAL A 56 8.72 0.74 7.84
CA VAL A 56 9.75 1.42 8.62
C VAL A 56 9.52 1.12 10.09
N LYS A 57 10.57 1.03 10.90
CA LYS A 57 10.50 0.69 12.33
C LYS A 57 10.97 1.85 13.20
N PRO A 58 10.59 1.88 14.50
CA PRO A 58 11.13 2.86 15.44
C PRO A 58 12.67 2.93 15.37
N GLY A 59 13.20 4.15 15.23
CA GLY A 59 14.62 4.40 15.01
C GLY A 59 15.01 4.67 13.56
N ASP A 60 14.20 4.26 12.58
CA ASP A 60 14.40 4.66 11.19
C ASP A 60 14.09 6.15 10.99
N LYS A 61 14.89 6.85 10.19
CA LYS A 61 14.74 8.31 9.96
C LYS A 61 13.33 8.71 9.49
N MET A 62 12.68 7.85 8.71
CA MET A 62 11.35 8.10 8.15
C MET A 62 10.21 7.63 9.04
N TYR A 63 10.46 6.90 10.13
CA TYR A 63 9.42 6.26 10.94
C TYR A 63 8.39 7.26 11.47
N ASP A 64 8.83 8.24 12.26
CA ASP A 64 7.91 9.22 12.86
C ASP A 64 7.18 10.03 11.79
N ILE A 65 7.85 10.31 10.67
CA ILE A 65 7.24 11.04 9.54
C ILE A 65 6.11 10.24 8.93
N LEU A 66 6.34 8.95 8.61
CA LEU A 66 5.33 8.11 7.96
C LEU A 66 4.19 7.75 8.92
N VAL A 67 4.46 7.55 10.21
CA VAL A 67 3.40 7.43 11.24
C VAL A 67 2.52 8.67 11.24
N ASN A 68 3.12 9.86 11.23
CA ASN A 68 2.34 11.10 11.21
C ASN A 68 1.57 11.31 9.90
N ILE A 69 2.10 10.88 8.75
CA ILE A 69 1.34 10.86 7.49
C ILE A 69 0.14 9.92 7.62
N GLN A 70 0.37 8.70 8.11
CA GLN A 70 -0.67 7.67 8.24
C GLN A 70 -1.79 8.08 9.19
N HIS A 71 -1.48 8.81 10.26
CA HIS A 71 -2.48 9.38 11.15
C HIS A 71 -3.09 10.71 10.68
N GLY A 72 -2.66 11.26 9.53
CA GLY A 72 -3.15 12.54 9.00
C GLY A 72 -2.58 13.80 9.69
N LYS A 73 -1.51 13.69 10.47
CA LYS A 73 -0.77 14.80 11.11
C LYS A 73 0.13 15.53 10.12
N TRP A 74 -0.47 16.11 9.08
CA TRP A 74 0.23 16.71 7.94
C TRP A 74 1.26 17.78 8.32
N SER A 75 0.94 18.66 9.27
CA SER A 75 1.86 19.74 9.69
C SER A 75 3.12 19.21 10.36
N VAL A 76 2.99 18.17 11.18
CA VAL A 76 4.11 17.52 11.87
C VAL A 76 4.97 16.76 10.86
N ALA A 77 4.32 15.94 10.01
CA ALA A 77 4.98 15.21 8.94
C ALA A 77 5.76 16.14 7.99
N LYS A 78 5.14 17.26 7.57
CA LYS A 78 5.79 18.28 6.74
C LYS A 78 7.06 18.83 7.39
N SER A 79 6.99 19.15 8.68
CA SER A 79 8.15 19.71 9.40
C SER A 79 9.30 18.70 9.46
N GLY A 80 9.00 17.43 9.75
CA GLY A 80 10.00 16.36 9.72
C GLY A 80 10.61 16.13 8.33
N LEU A 81 9.78 16.13 7.28
CA LEU A 81 10.26 16.03 5.90
C LEU A 81 11.20 17.17 5.53
N LEU A 82 10.86 18.41 5.86
CA LEU A 82 11.71 19.57 5.58
C LEU A 82 13.07 19.45 6.28
N GLY A 83 13.11 19.01 7.55
CA GLY A 83 14.37 18.76 8.25
C GLY A 83 15.26 17.73 7.54
N LEU A 84 14.69 16.60 7.11
CA LEU A 84 15.45 15.59 6.36
C LEU A 84 15.87 16.05 4.96
N ILE A 85 15.10 16.95 4.33
CA ILE A 85 15.47 17.56 3.03
C ILE A 85 16.72 18.44 3.19
N GLU A 86 16.85 19.18 4.30
CA GLU A 86 18.05 19.96 4.62
C GLU A 86 19.29 19.07 4.79
N GLU A 87 19.12 17.86 5.33
CA GLU A 87 20.16 16.82 5.39
C GLU A 87 20.46 16.15 4.03
N GLY A 88 19.72 16.49 2.98
CA GLY A 88 19.90 15.89 1.66
C GLY A 88 19.24 14.51 1.48
N ASN A 89 18.28 14.14 2.33
CA ASN A 89 17.59 12.85 2.21
C ASN A 89 16.67 12.81 0.97
N SER A 90 16.94 11.86 0.05
CA SER A 90 16.22 11.76 -1.21
C SER A 90 14.78 11.24 -1.06
N ASP A 91 14.50 10.37 -0.09
CA ASP A 91 13.14 9.89 0.19
C ASP A 91 12.26 11.02 0.71
N ALA A 92 12.77 11.82 1.65
CA ALA A 92 12.04 12.97 2.19
C ALA A 92 11.70 13.99 1.09
N MET A 93 12.62 14.24 0.15
CA MET A 93 12.35 15.09 -1.02
C MET A 93 11.16 14.56 -1.83
N LEU A 94 11.11 13.25 -2.09
CA LEU A 94 10.03 12.66 -2.86
C LEU A 94 8.70 12.65 -2.08
N TRP A 95 8.72 12.28 -0.81
CA TRP A 95 7.52 12.28 0.03
C TRP A 95 6.93 13.69 0.16
N TYR A 96 7.76 14.71 0.35
CA TYR A 96 7.31 16.09 0.40
C TYR A 96 6.78 16.58 -0.96
N ALA A 97 7.45 16.22 -2.06
CA ALA A 97 6.97 16.54 -3.40
C ALA A 97 5.59 15.91 -3.67
N LYS A 98 5.39 14.64 -3.30
CA LYS A 98 4.09 13.96 -3.37
C LYS A 98 3.05 14.65 -2.49
N MET A 99 3.41 15.08 -1.27
CA MET A 99 2.53 15.77 -0.33
C MET A 99 1.98 17.09 -0.91
N ILE A 100 2.83 17.91 -1.55
CA ILE A 100 2.43 19.22 -2.09
C ILE A 100 2.05 19.17 -3.58
N LEU A 101 1.96 17.97 -4.18
CA LEU A 101 1.71 17.77 -5.61
C LEU A 101 0.46 18.49 -6.12
N LEU A 102 -0.59 18.53 -5.30
CA LEU A 102 -1.89 19.13 -5.66
C LEU A 102 -1.91 20.66 -5.50
N ASP A 103 -0.87 21.26 -4.93
CA ASP A 103 -0.77 22.71 -4.82
C ASP A 103 -0.24 23.30 -6.14
N ASN A 104 -1.14 23.93 -6.89
CA ASN A 104 -0.84 24.54 -8.19
C ASN A 104 0.24 25.63 -8.12
N TYR A 105 0.42 26.29 -6.98
CA TYR A 105 1.46 27.31 -6.78
C TYR A 105 2.83 26.68 -6.52
N LYS A 106 2.88 25.39 -6.22
CA LYS A 106 4.09 24.63 -5.85
C LYS A 106 4.60 23.71 -6.94
N ARG A 107 4.00 23.72 -8.15
CA ARG A 107 4.39 22.85 -9.27
C ARG A 107 5.90 22.84 -9.54
N ARG A 108 6.54 24.01 -9.58
CA ARG A 108 8.00 24.11 -9.79
C ARG A 108 8.79 23.47 -8.65
N GLU A 109 8.36 23.68 -7.41
CA GLU A 109 8.99 23.09 -6.21
C GLU A 109 8.87 21.55 -6.24
N VAL A 110 7.67 21.03 -6.54
CA VAL A 110 7.41 19.59 -6.74
C VAL A 110 8.36 19.00 -7.77
N THR A 111 8.39 19.58 -8.97
CA THR A 111 9.24 19.09 -10.06
C THR A 111 10.72 19.10 -9.65
N ASN A 112 11.21 20.20 -9.07
CA ASN A 112 12.61 20.31 -8.65
C ASN A 112 12.97 19.26 -7.58
N LEU A 113 12.10 19.02 -6.60
CA LEU A 113 12.33 18.02 -5.55
C LEU A 113 12.37 16.60 -6.11
N ILE A 114 11.45 16.26 -7.03
CA ILE A 114 11.45 14.93 -7.66
C ILE A 114 12.75 14.72 -8.44
N PHE A 115 13.16 15.68 -9.27
CA PHE A 115 14.41 15.54 -10.02
C PHE A 115 15.64 15.53 -9.12
N LYS A 116 15.68 16.33 -8.04
CA LYS A 116 16.77 16.26 -7.06
C LYS A 116 16.85 14.87 -6.42
N SER A 117 15.71 14.33 -5.98
CA SER A 117 15.60 12.97 -5.45
C SER A 117 16.10 11.92 -6.46
N LEU A 118 15.70 12.05 -7.73
CA LEU A 118 16.14 11.17 -8.82
C LEU A 118 17.66 11.26 -9.05
N THR A 119 18.25 12.46 -9.06
CA THR A 119 19.71 12.62 -9.23
C THR A 119 20.52 12.02 -8.08
N LEU A 120 19.91 11.90 -6.90
CA LEU A 120 20.47 11.20 -5.74
C LEU A 120 20.23 9.68 -5.79
N GLY A 121 19.71 9.16 -6.90
CA GLY A 121 19.55 7.73 -7.13
C GLY A 121 18.24 7.14 -6.63
N ASN A 122 17.23 7.96 -6.26
CA ASN A 122 15.95 7.42 -5.80
C ASN A 122 15.13 6.85 -6.98
N PRO A 123 14.88 5.52 -7.03
CA PRO A 123 14.11 4.92 -8.13
C PRO A 123 12.64 5.33 -8.12
N TYR A 124 12.07 5.57 -6.94
CA TYR A 124 10.68 6.01 -6.80
C TYR A 124 10.46 7.39 -7.42
N ALA A 125 11.50 8.23 -7.48
CA ALA A 125 11.42 9.53 -8.14
C ALA A 125 11.26 9.39 -9.65
N ALA A 126 12.01 8.47 -10.30
CA ALA A 126 11.82 8.16 -11.71
C ALA A 126 10.40 7.64 -11.99
N LEU A 127 9.90 6.75 -11.13
CA LEU A 127 8.55 6.23 -11.24
C LEU A 127 7.48 7.33 -11.05
N ALA A 128 7.70 8.25 -10.11
CA ALA A 128 6.76 9.32 -9.83
C ALA A 128 6.55 10.26 -11.02
N ILE A 129 7.51 10.36 -11.95
CA ILE A 129 7.40 11.14 -13.20
C ILE A 129 7.38 10.27 -14.45
N SER A 130 7.10 8.96 -14.30
CA SER A 130 6.86 8.10 -15.45
C SER A 130 5.51 8.44 -16.09
N LYS A 131 5.35 8.07 -17.37
CA LYS A 131 4.05 8.15 -18.03
C LYS A 131 2.97 7.45 -17.19
N ASN A 132 1.75 8.01 -17.20
CA ASN A 132 0.58 7.54 -16.44
C ASN A 132 0.71 7.56 -14.90
N SER A 133 1.80 8.10 -14.34
CA SER A 133 1.89 8.32 -12.90
C SER A 133 0.91 9.39 -12.41
N LEU A 134 0.60 9.37 -11.12
CA LEU A 134 -0.23 10.40 -10.49
C LEU A 134 0.35 11.80 -10.71
N ALA A 135 1.67 11.97 -10.53
CA ALA A 135 2.28 13.27 -10.72
C ALA A 135 2.12 13.75 -12.17
N CYS A 136 2.12 12.86 -13.15
CA CYS A 136 1.89 13.22 -14.54
C CYS A 136 0.46 13.65 -14.87
N ALA A 137 -0.53 13.09 -14.19
CA ALA A 137 -1.91 13.57 -14.30
C ALA A 137 -2.03 15.06 -13.87
N TYR A 138 -1.22 15.50 -12.91
CA TYR A 138 -1.24 16.88 -12.41
C TYR A 138 -0.22 17.80 -13.11
N LEU A 139 1.03 17.37 -13.25
CA LEU A 139 2.13 18.15 -13.79
C LEU A 139 2.06 18.28 -15.32
N GLY A 140 1.45 17.31 -16.00
CA GLY A 140 1.46 17.22 -17.46
C GLY A 140 2.86 16.89 -18.02
N SER A 141 2.94 16.78 -19.34
CA SER A 141 4.24 16.66 -20.01
C SER A 141 5.00 17.98 -19.99
N GLY A 142 6.33 17.90 -19.99
CA GLY A 142 7.20 19.07 -19.96
C GLY A 142 8.65 18.70 -19.72
N SER A 143 9.48 19.70 -19.48
CA SER A 143 10.88 19.52 -19.11
C SER A 143 11.26 20.46 -17.96
N LEU A 144 12.33 20.11 -17.26
CA LEU A 144 12.97 21.04 -16.33
C LEU A 144 13.45 22.30 -17.02
N ASP A 145 13.51 23.38 -16.24
CA ASP A 145 14.20 24.61 -16.62
C ASP A 145 15.70 24.35 -16.82
N SER A 146 16.30 24.99 -17.84
CA SER A 146 17.70 24.73 -18.21
C SER A 146 18.70 25.07 -17.11
N GLN A 147 18.41 26.08 -16.27
CA GLN A 147 19.26 26.41 -15.12
C GLN A 147 19.19 25.30 -14.07
N VAL A 148 18.00 24.74 -13.85
CA VAL A 148 17.81 23.61 -12.94
C VAL A 148 18.54 22.37 -13.46
N VAL A 149 18.39 22.05 -14.75
CA VAL A 149 19.12 20.96 -15.43
C VAL A 149 20.63 21.08 -15.20
N GLN A 150 21.19 22.28 -15.40
CA GLN A 150 22.62 22.55 -15.17
C GLN A 150 23.00 22.39 -13.69
N SER A 151 22.22 22.95 -12.77
CA SER A 151 22.50 22.86 -11.33
C SER A 151 22.45 21.43 -10.79
N LEU A 152 21.61 20.58 -11.39
CA LEU A 152 21.48 19.16 -11.04
C LEU A 152 22.49 18.27 -11.79
N GLY A 153 23.33 18.85 -12.67
CA GLY A 153 24.32 18.10 -13.44
C GLY A 153 23.70 17.11 -14.44
N ILE A 154 22.46 17.35 -14.89
CA ILE A 154 21.79 16.48 -15.86
C ILE A 154 22.36 16.77 -17.25
N SER A 155 23.09 15.80 -17.80
CA SER A 155 23.75 15.93 -19.11
C SER A 155 22.89 15.46 -20.29
N ASP A 156 21.92 14.58 -20.05
CA ASP A 156 21.01 14.05 -21.06
C ASP A 156 19.67 14.81 -21.01
N PRO A 157 19.29 15.55 -22.08
CA PRO A 157 18.02 16.27 -22.14
C PRO A 157 16.78 15.37 -21.98
N ASN A 158 16.85 14.09 -22.38
CA ASN A 158 15.73 13.16 -22.19
C ASN A 158 15.52 12.84 -20.71
N SER A 159 16.60 12.82 -19.92
CA SER A 159 16.57 12.63 -18.46
C SER A 159 16.02 13.83 -17.70
N ALA A 160 15.70 14.94 -18.38
CA ALA A 160 15.07 16.13 -17.82
C ALA A 160 13.57 16.24 -18.18
N GLN A 161 13.00 15.25 -18.87
CA GLN A 161 11.61 15.25 -19.30
C GLN A 161 10.68 14.61 -18.28
N LEU A 162 9.49 15.18 -18.15
CA LEU A 162 8.40 14.65 -17.35
C LEU A 162 7.53 13.72 -18.18
N CYS A 163 6.98 12.68 -17.55
CA CYS A 163 5.87 11.88 -18.08
C CYS A 163 6.19 11.07 -19.33
N THR A 164 7.41 10.55 -19.38
CA THR A 164 7.91 9.75 -20.49
C THR A 164 7.94 8.26 -20.14
N GLU A 165 7.92 7.40 -21.16
CA GLU A 165 8.23 5.97 -21.01
C GLU A 165 9.69 5.78 -20.57
N TYR A 166 10.59 6.69 -20.97
CA TYR A 166 11.99 6.66 -20.56
C TYR A 166 12.14 6.66 -19.04
N ASN A 167 11.36 7.49 -18.33
CA ASN A 167 11.37 7.52 -16.87
C ASN A 167 10.90 6.20 -16.24
N PHE A 168 9.98 5.49 -16.89
CA PHE A 168 9.57 4.15 -16.45
C PHE A 168 10.70 3.13 -16.60
N THR A 169 11.36 3.10 -17.78
CA THR A 169 12.54 2.26 -18.00
C THR A 169 13.66 2.60 -17.02
N LYS A 170 13.87 3.89 -16.75
CA LYS A 170 14.86 4.36 -15.77
C LYS A 170 14.54 3.85 -14.36
N ALA A 171 13.27 3.90 -13.95
CA ALA A 171 12.84 3.36 -12.67
C ALA A 171 13.15 1.86 -12.57
N ILE A 172 12.84 1.06 -13.61
CA ILE A 172 13.19 -0.37 -13.67
C ILE A 172 14.69 -0.58 -13.45
N GLU A 173 15.55 0.14 -14.17
CA GLU A 173 17.00 0.01 -14.02
C GLU A 173 17.48 0.40 -12.61
N LEU A 174 16.90 1.43 -12.01
CA LEU A 174 17.26 1.87 -10.65
C LEU A 174 16.74 0.92 -9.56
N PHE A 175 15.64 0.19 -9.79
CA PHE A 175 15.13 -0.80 -8.84
C PHE A 175 15.92 -2.12 -8.85
N LYS A 176 16.55 -2.51 -9.98
CA LYS A 176 17.37 -3.74 -10.07
C LYS A 176 18.42 -3.89 -8.95
N PRO A 177 19.30 -2.90 -8.68
CA PRO A 177 20.29 -3.04 -7.62
C PRO A 177 19.66 -3.15 -6.22
N LEU A 178 18.57 -2.43 -5.93
CA LEU A 178 17.86 -2.56 -4.65
C LEU A 178 17.24 -3.95 -4.49
N ALA A 179 16.62 -4.47 -5.54
CA ALA A 179 16.03 -5.81 -5.53
C ALA A 179 17.11 -6.88 -5.30
N ALA A 180 18.27 -6.75 -5.93
CA ALA A 180 19.43 -7.63 -5.73
C ALA A 180 20.01 -7.57 -4.30
N GLN A 181 19.85 -6.43 -3.62
CA GLN A 181 20.25 -6.24 -2.21
C GLN A 181 19.21 -6.75 -1.21
N GLY A 182 18.06 -7.25 -1.68
CA GLY A 182 17.02 -7.82 -0.82
C GLY A 182 15.85 -6.89 -0.54
N ASP A 183 15.76 -5.70 -1.16
CA ASP A 183 14.57 -4.85 -0.98
C ASP A 183 13.33 -5.52 -1.60
N LEU A 184 12.41 -5.95 -0.75
CA LEU A 184 11.21 -6.69 -1.15
C LEU A 184 10.25 -5.85 -2.00
N ARG A 185 10.18 -4.53 -1.77
CA ARG A 185 9.30 -3.63 -2.53
C ARG A 185 9.85 -3.46 -3.95
N ALA A 186 11.17 -3.31 -4.10
CA ALA A 186 11.85 -3.28 -5.39
C ALA A 186 11.70 -4.63 -6.13
N GLN A 187 11.90 -5.75 -5.44
CA GLN A 187 11.67 -7.08 -6.02
C GLN A 187 10.23 -7.22 -6.52
N TYR A 188 9.25 -6.78 -5.74
CA TYR A 188 7.85 -6.87 -6.11
C TYR A 188 7.49 -5.96 -7.29
N PHE A 189 8.02 -4.73 -7.32
CA PHE A 189 7.86 -3.86 -8.47
C PHE A 189 8.38 -4.50 -9.76
N LEU A 190 9.54 -5.16 -9.71
CA LEU A 190 10.10 -5.86 -10.86
C LEU A 190 9.31 -7.12 -11.21
N LEU A 191 8.75 -7.83 -10.23
CA LEU A 191 7.86 -8.97 -10.46
C LEU A 191 6.62 -8.56 -11.26
N LYS A 192 5.98 -7.43 -10.93
CA LYS A 192 4.80 -6.95 -11.68
C LYS A 192 5.10 -6.76 -13.18
N GLN A 193 6.33 -6.40 -13.53
CA GLN A 193 6.71 -6.19 -14.94
C GLN A 193 6.84 -7.49 -15.73
N GLN A 194 6.99 -8.63 -15.06
CA GLN A 194 7.04 -9.94 -15.70
C GLN A 194 5.65 -10.46 -16.08
N GLN A 195 4.57 -9.88 -15.53
CA GLN A 195 3.17 -10.22 -15.87
C GLN A 195 2.87 -11.72 -15.74
N LEU A 196 3.49 -12.38 -14.75
CA LEU A 196 3.39 -13.83 -14.54
C LEU A 196 1.97 -14.28 -14.16
N ASP A 197 1.13 -13.35 -13.71
CA ASP A 197 -0.27 -13.57 -13.35
C ASP A 197 -1.19 -13.72 -14.56
N GLN A 198 -0.75 -13.33 -15.77
CA GLN A 198 -1.59 -13.27 -16.97
C GLN A 198 -1.70 -14.59 -17.75
N SER A 199 -0.77 -15.52 -17.56
CA SER A 199 -0.75 -16.81 -18.28
C SER A 199 -0.88 -17.99 -17.35
N LYS A 200 -1.46 -19.09 -17.84
CA LYS A 200 -1.62 -20.31 -17.05
C LYS A 200 -0.26 -20.97 -16.76
N GLU A 201 0.66 -20.87 -17.71
CA GLU A 201 2.00 -21.45 -17.69
C GLU A 201 2.86 -20.82 -16.58
N THR A 202 2.72 -19.51 -16.36
CA THR A 202 3.47 -18.76 -15.36
C THR A 202 2.74 -18.60 -14.02
N ARG A 203 1.47 -19.03 -13.94
CA ARG A 203 0.63 -18.84 -12.75
C ARG A 203 1.24 -19.47 -11.49
N ALA A 204 1.74 -20.70 -11.59
CA ALA A 204 2.33 -21.39 -10.45
C ALA A 204 3.57 -20.65 -9.91
N GLN A 205 4.41 -20.11 -10.80
CA GLN A 205 5.55 -19.29 -10.42
C GLN A 205 5.11 -17.98 -9.75
N TYR A 206 4.05 -17.33 -10.26
CA TYR A 206 3.47 -16.16 -9.61
C TYR A 206 3.01 -16.46 -8.18
N ILE A 207 2.28 -17.56 -7.95
CA ILE A 207 1.83 -17.95 -6.61
C ILE A 207 3.00 -18.24 -5.67
N GLN A 208 4.06 -18.89 -6.16
CA GLN A 208 5.28 -19.11 -5.37
C GLN A 208 5.93 -17.80 -4.92
N GLU A 209 5.95 -16.78 -5.79
CA GLU A 209 6.46 -15.46 -5.41
C GLU A 209 5.57 -14.76 -4.38
N VAL A 210 4.24 -14.84 -4.51
CA VAL A 210 3.30 -14.33 -3.50
C VAL A 210 3.56 -14.96 -2.14
N ILE A 211 3.77 -16.28 -2.10
CA ILE A 211 4.13 -17.02 -0.88
C ILE A 211 5.48 -16.55 -0.34
N ARG A 212 6.52 -16.43 -1.18
CA ARG A 212 7.87 -16.00 -0.79
C ARG A 212 7.85 -14.62 -0.12
N PHE A 213 7.10 -13.67 -0.68
CA PHE A 213 6.93 -12.35 -0.06
C PHE A 213 6.19 -12.41 1.27
N SER A 214 5.15 -13.24 1.36
CA SER A 214 4.38 -13.44 2.58
C SER A 214 5.21 -14.06 3.71
N GLN A 215 6.10 -15.01 3.38
CA GLN A 215 7.07 -15.59 4.31
C GLN A 215 8.12 -14.57 4.78
N ALA A 216 8.38 -13.55 3.98
CA ALA A 216 9.24 -12.42 4.34
C ALA A 216 8.47 -11.27 5.03
N HIS A 217 7.19 -11.48 5.38
CA HIS A 217 6.29 -10.52 6.03
C HIS A 217 6.00 -9.25 5.21
N TYR A 218 6.20 -9.30 3.89
CA TYR A 218 5.77 -8.25 2.97
C TYR A 218 4.48 -8.69 2.28
N TYR A 219 3.35 -8.19 2.78
CA TYR A 219 2.02 -8.71 2.43
C TYR A 219 1.33 -8.00 1.27
N GLN A 220 1.88 -6.92 0.70
CA GLN A 220 1.28 -6.26 -0.47
C GLN A 220 0.99 -7.23 -1.64
N PRO A 221 1.88 -8.18 -2.01
CA PRO A 221 1.60 -9.15 -3.08
C PRO A 221 0.44 -10.09 -2.74
N LEU A 222 0.32 -10.46 -1.45
CA LEU A 222 -0.79 -11.27 -0.96
C LEU A 222 -2.12 -10.50 -1.02
N MET A 223 -2.12 -9.22 -0.63
CA MET A 223 -3.30 -8.37 -0.73
C MET A 223 -3.74 -8.16 -2.18
N ASP A 224 -2.79 -7.88 -3.08
CA ASP A 224 -3.08 -7.75 -4.51
C ASP A 224 -3.70 -9.05 -5.05
N TYR A 225 -3.21 -10.23 -4.62
CA TYR A 225 -3.84 -11.52 -4.94
C TYR A 225 -5.26 -11.65 -4.36
N VAL A 226 -5.46 -11.36 -3.07
CA VAL A 226 -6.76 -11.44 -2.40
C VAL A 226 -7.80 -10.54 -3.09
N ASN A 227 -7.39 -9.36 -3.54
CA ASN A 227 -8.25 -8.43 -4.29
C ASN A 227 -8.66 -8.95 -5.68
N THR A 228 -8.00 -9.99 -6.21
CA THR A 228 -8.45 -10.68 -7.44
C THR A 228 -9.53 -11.73 -7.21
N ILE A 229 -9.67 -12.22 -5.96
CA ILE A 229 -10.62 -13.29 -5.60
C ILE A 229 -11.83 -12.76 -4.84
N LEU A 230 -11.65 -11.75 -3.99
CA LEU A 230 -12.73 -11.05 -3.29
C LEU A 230 -13.16 -9.83 -4.09
N VAL A 231 -14.46 -9.76 -4.37
CA VAL A 231 -15.10 -8.60 -4.98
C VAL A 231 -16.15 -8.04 -4.04
N HIS A 232 -16.32 -6.72 -4.05
CA HIS A 232 -17.42 -6.05 -3.36
C HIS A 232 -18.44 -5.58 -4.40
N PRO A 233 -19.50 -6.35 -4.69
CA PRO A 233 -20.45 -6.01 -5.73
C PRO A 233 -21.19 -4.70 -5.40
N GLN A 234 -21.49 -3.91 -6.42
CA GLN A 234 -22.28 -2.69 -6.23
C GLN A 234 -23.66 -3.04 -5.63
N GLY A 235 -24.03 -2.33 -4.56
CA GLY A 235 -25.32 -2.48 -3.89
C GLY A 235 -25.42 -3.69 -2.94
N LYS A 236 -24.30 -4.35 -2.64
CA LYS A 236 -24.23 -5.36 -1.58
C LYS A 236 -23.40 -4.84 -0.40
N ASP A 237 -23.76 -5.30 0.80
CA ASP A 237 -23.08 -4.95 2.05
C ASP A 237 -21.96 -5.95 2.41
N LYS A 238 -21.71 -6.96 1.55
CA LYS A 238 -20.74 -8.02 1.80
C LYS A 238 -19.87 -8.30 0.57
N TYR A 239 -18.63 -8.69 0.84
CA TYR A 239 -17.73 -9.25 -0.16
C TYR A 239 -18.21 -10.62 -0.62
N GLU A 240 -17.92 -10.95 -1.88
CA GLU A 240 -18.23 -12.23 -2.48
C GLU A 240 -16.99 -12.76 -3.21
N ALA A 241 -16.90 -14.09 -3.32
CA ALA A 241 -15.97 -14.74 -4.22
C ALA A 241 -16.74 -15.61 -5.22
N LYS A 242 -16.07 -16.02 -6.29
CA LYS A 242 -16.69 -16.87 -7.34
C LYS A 242 -17.16 -18.22 -6.79
N THR A 243 -16.48 -18.76 -5.79
CA THR A 243 -16.81 -20.03 -5.13
C THR A 243 -16.60 -19.91 -3.61
N PRO A 244 -17.30 -20.72 -2.79
CA PRO A 244 -17.07 -20.75 -1.35
C PRO A 244 -15.63 -21.11 -0.98
N GLU A 245 -14.96 -21.97 -1.76
CA GLU A 245 -13.58 -22.36 -1.52
C GLU A 245 -12.61 -21.20 -1.75
N LEU A 246 -12.86 -20.34 -2.76
CA LEU A 246 -12.08 -19.13 -2.97
C LEU A 246 -12.31 -18.08 -1.89
N TYR A 247 -13.55 -17.97 -1.40
CA TYR A 247 -13.85 -17.11 -0.26
C TYR A 247 -13.06 -17.57 0.99
N GLN A 248 -13.06 -18.88 1.25
CA GLN A 248 -12.32 -19.46 2.36
C GLN A 248 -10.80 -19.30 2.20
N LEU A 249 -10.27 -19.46 0.98
CA LEU A 249 -8.88 -19.19 0.67
C LEU A 249 -8.52 -17.75 1.04
N ALA A 250 -9.34 -16.77 0.64
CA ALA A 250 -9.10 -15.37 0.96
C ALA A 250 -9.02 -15.13 2.47
N ILE A 251 -9.96 -15.69 3.24
CA ILE A 251 -9.97 -15.61 4.71
C ILE A 251 -8.68 -16.19 5.29
N GLN A 252 -8.25 -17.36 4.83
CA GLN A 252 -7.02 -18.01 5.31
C GLN A 252 -5.77 -17.17 5.03
N LEU A 253 -5.65 -16.60 3.82
CA LEU A 253 -4.52 -15.75 3.45
C LEU A 253 -4.51 -14.45 4.28
N LEU A 254 -5.67 -13.79 4.44
CA LEU A 254 -5.81 -12.62 5.29
C LEU A 254 -5.47 -12.94 6.75
N THR A 255 -5.86 -14.11 7.25
CA THR A 255 -5.54 -14.55 8.62
C THR A 255 -4.04 -14.67 8.84
N ILE A 256 -3.28 -15.19 7.86
CA ILE A 256 -1.81 -15.27 7.95
C ILE A 256 -1.20 -13.86 8.03
N ALA A 257 -1.60 -12.93 7.16
CA ALA A 257 -1.09 -11.55 7.21
C ALA A 257 -1.51 -10.82 8.50
N ALA A 258 -2.77 -11.00 8.92
CA ALA A 258 -3.30 -10.43 10.15
C ALA A 258 -2.52 -10.94 11.37
N ASN A 259 -2.20 -12.24 11.43
CA ASN A 259 -1.39 -12.83 12.49
C ASN A 259 0.03 -12.23 12.60
N HIS A 260 0.53 -11.60 11.55
CA HIS A 260 1.80 -10.89 11.51
C HIS A 260 1.61 -9.36 11.56
N ASN A 261 0.57 -8.87 12.24
CA ASN A 261 0.36 -7.45 12.52
C ASN A 261 0.26 -6.55 11.28
N TYR A 262 -0.14 -7.09 10.12
CA TYR A 262 -0.36 -6.28 8.93
C TYR A 262 -1.77 -5.65 8.95
N ILE A 263 -1.83 -4.35 9.28
CA ILE A 263 -3.07 -3.60 9.53
C ILE A 263 -4.12 -3.78 8.41
N PRO A 264 -3.79 -3.64 7.11
CA PRO A 264 -4.81 -3.80 6.06
C PRO A 264 -5.50 -5.16 6.09
N ALA A 265 -4.75 -6.24 6.33
CA ALA A 265 -5.34 -7.58 6.43
C ALA A 265 -6.17 -7.78 7.71
N ILE A 266 -5.75 -7.19 8.83
CA ILE A 266 -6.54 -7.22 10.08
C ILE A 266 -7.91 -6.56 9.85
N ILE A 267 -7.91 -5.39 9.21
CA ILE A 267 -9.12 -4.62 8.93
C ILE A 267 -10.03 -5.40 7.98
N ASP A 268 -9.51 -5.88 6.85
CA ASP A 268 -10.30 -6.63 5.88
C ASP A 268 -10.89 -7.90 6.52
N LEU A 269 -10.09 -8.64 7.30
CA LEU A 269 -10.55 -9.84 8.00
C LEU A 269 -11.64 -9.52 9.04
N ALA A 270 -11.51 -8.42 9.79
CA ALA A 270 -12.49 -8.02 10.80
C ALA A 270 -13.89 -7.79 10.21
N PHE A 271 -13.98 -7.38 8.94
CA PHE A 271 -15.25 -7.17 8.25
C PHE A 271 -15.71 -8.38 7.42
N LEU A 272 -14.94 -9.46 7.38
CA LEU A 272 -15.29 -10.72 6.72
C LEU A 272 -15.72 -11.82 7.69
N VAL A 273 -15.34 -11.73 8.97
CA VAL A 273 -15.77 -12.67 10.02
C VAL A 273 -17.19 -12.35 10.48
N ASP A 274 -18.03 -13.39 10.61
CA ASP A 274 -19.40 -13.23 11.12
C ASP A 274 -19.48 -13.29 12.66
N ASP A 275 -18.44 -13.77 13.34
CA ASP A 275 -18.37 -13.82 14.81
C ASP A 275 -17.97 -12.47 15.39
N LYS A 276 -18.84 -11.91 16.24
CA LYS A 276 -18.63 -10.59 16.84
C LYS A 276 -17.40 -10.55 17.76
N ASN A 277 -17.15 -11.63 18.51
CA ASN A 277 -16.00 -11.65 19.43
C ASN A 277 -14.68 -11.65 18.64
N GLY A 278 -14.57 -12.47 17.60
CA GLY A 278 -13.43 -12.48 16.68
C GLY A 278 -13.25 -11.16 15.94
N GLN A 279 -14.35 -10.51 15.53
CA GLN A 279 -14.31 -9.17 14.97
C GLN A 279 -13.73 -8.16 15.97
N ASP A 280 -14.26 -8.12 17.20
CA ASP A 280 -13.80 -7.18 18.22
C ASP A 280 -12.31 -7.37 18.56
N GLU A 281 -11.82 -8.62 18.65
CA GLU A 281 -10.39 -8.90 18.86
C GLU A 281 -9.51 -8.32 17.73
N LEU A 282 -9.92 -8.47 16.47
CA LEU A 282 -9.20 -7.93 15.32
C LEU A 282 -9.22 -6.39 15.31
N LEU A 283 -10.37 -5.78 15.59
CA LEU A 283 -10.50 -4.33 15.65
C LEU A 283 -9.64 -3.73 16.77
N ASP A 284 -9.65 -4.34 17.95
CA ASP A 284 -8.85 -3.89 19.08
C ASP A 284 -7.35 -4.02 18.78
N ARG A 285 -6.94 -5.09 18.09
CA ARG A 285 -5.57 -5.25 17.59
C ARG A 285 -5.18 -4.16 16.59
N ALA A 286 -6.06 -3.81 15.64
CA ALA A 286 -5.81 -2.72 14.69
C ALA A 286 -5.62 -1.38 15.42
N ILE A 287 -6.40 -1.10 16.47
CA ILE A 287 -6.24 0.10 17.30
C ILE A 287 -4.89 0.09 18.03
N ASN A 288 -4.49 -1.05 18.62
CA ASN A 288 -3.20 -1.20 19.27
C ASN A 288 -2.01 -1.04 18.30
N LEU A 289 -2.22 -1.25 17.01
CA LEU A 289 -1.26 -0.97 15.95
C LEU A 289 -1.36 0.46 15.38
N GLY A 290 -2.20 1.31 15.98
CA GLY A 290 -2.32 2.73 15.64
C GLY A 290 -3.32 3.07 14.55
N SER A 291 -4.26 2.17 14.21
CA SER A 291 -5.25 2.44 13.16
C SER A 291 -6.24 3.56 13.54
N THR A 292 -6.09 4.74 12.95
CA THR A 292 -7.04 5.85 13.10
C THR A 292 -8.40 5.56 12.46
N LYS A 293 -8.43 4.74 11.40
CA LYS A 293 -9.66 4.28 10.75
C LYS A 293 -10.55 3.52 11.71
N ILE A 294 -9.96 2.58 12.45
CA ILE A 294 -10.70 1.70 13.36
C ILE A 294 -11.05 2.42 14.66
N VAL A 295 -10.21 3.31 15.17
CA VAL A 295 -10.59 4.20 16.28
C VAL A 295 -11.82 5.03 15.90
N ARG A 296 -11.84 5.59 14.68
CA ARG A 296 -12.99 6.33 14.16
C ARG A 296 -14.23 5.43 14.01
N TYR A 297 -14.06 4.19 13.56
CA TYR A 297 -15.15 3.22 13.47
C TYR A 297 -15.78 2.94 14.85
N LYS A 298 -14.98 2.58 15.87
CA LYS A 298 -15.48 2.34 17.24
C LYS A 298 -16.13 3.60 17.84
N LEU A 299 -15.59 4.77 17.58
CA LEU A 299 -16.20 6.05 17.97
C LEU A 299 -17.62 6.21 17.40
N TYR A 300 -17.89 5.76 16.18
CA TYR A 300 -19.22 5.87 15.58
C TYR A 300 -20.19 4.79 16.06
N GLU A 301 -19.70 3.62 16.46
CA GLU A 301 -20.49 2.54 17.09
C GLU A 301 -20.97 2.92 18.49
N GLU A 302 -20.21 3.75 19.20
CA GLU A 302 -20.56 4.20 20.55
C GLU A 302 -21.78 5.14 20.58
N PRO A 303 -22.70 5.01 21.56
CA PRO A 303 -23.82 5.92 21.71
C PRO A 303 -23.38 7.39 21.84
N ILE A 304 -24.19 8.30 21.30
CA ILE A 304 -23.94 9.74 21.41
C ILE A 304 -23.84 10.14 22.89
N ASN A 305 -22.85 10.97 23.23
CA ASN A 305 -22.55 11.41 24.59
C ASN A 305 -22.18 10.28 25.59
N SER A 306 -21.75 9.09 25.12
CA SER A 306 -21.24 8.03 26.00
C SER A 306 -19.79 8.29 26.43
N SER A 307 -19.41 7.75 27.59
CA SER A 307 -18.01 7.71 28.04
C SER A 307 -17.09 7.04 27.02
N GLY A 308 -17.56 5.96 26.39
CA GLY A 308 -16.83 5.22 25.36
C GLY A 308 -16.61 6.05 24.10
N ARG A 309 -17.62 6.81 23.68
CA ARG A 309 -17.50 7.73 22.55
C ARG A 309 -16.45 8.80 22.79
N TYR A 310 -16.46 9.38 23.99
CA TYR A 310 -15.44 10.35 24.38
C TYR A 310 -14.05 9.72 24.48
N PHE A 311 -13.94 8.52 25.04
CA PHE A 311 -12.68 7.75 25.08
C PHE A 311 -12.06 7.62 23.69
N TYR A 312 -12.79 7.06 22.70
CA TYR A 312 -12.26 6.92 21.34
C TYR A 312 -12.01 8.26 20.65
N ASN A 313 -12.76 9.31 20.98
CA ASN A 313 -12.54 10.65 20.43
C ASN A 313 -11.21 11.25 20.94
N VAL A 314 -10.87 11.00 22.21
CA VAL A 314 -9.59 11.40 22.81
C VAL A 314 -8.45 10.55 22.26
N VAL A 315 -8.61 9.22 22.11
CA VAL A 315 -7.63 8.35 21.42
C VAL A 315 -7.37 8.85 20.00
N PHE A 316 -8.42 9.16 19.23
CA PHE A 316 -8.30 9.69 17.88
C PHE A 316 -7.50 11.00 17.85
N LYS A 317 -7.73 11.90 18.81
CA LYS A 317 -6.95 13.14 18.94
C LYS A 317 -5.49 12.86 19.25
N HIS A 318 -5.17 11.91 20.14
CA HIS A 318 -3.78 11.57 20.41
C HIS A 318 -3.05 11.06 19.16
N LEU A 319 -3.72 10.25 18.33
CA LEU A 319 -3.14 9.71 17.10
C LEU A 319 -3.07 10.76 15.97
N SER A 320 -4.15 11.48 15.70
CA SER A 320 -4.32 12.37 14.53
C SER A 320 -4.05 13.87 14.79
N GLY A 321 -4.00 14.28 16.05
CA GLY A 321 -3.77 15.66 16.47
C GLY A 321 -5.05 16.45 16.76
N ASP A 322 -6.19 16.02 16.23
CA ASP A 322 -7.47 16.71 16.35
C ASP A 322 -8.59 15.77 16.81
N TYR A 323 -9.59 16.31 17.51
CA TYR A 323 -10.80 15.54 17.79
C TYR A 323 -11.55 15.24 16.50
N LYS A 324 -12.12 14.03 16.40
CA LYS A 324 -13.02 13.72 15.30
C LYS A 324 -14.36 14.43 15.46
N LEU A 325 -14.84 14.54 16.70
CA LEU A 325 -16.10 15.19 17.08
C LEU A 325 -15.81 16.27 18.13
N GLY A 326 -15.73 17.53 17.72
CA GLY A 326 -15.18 18.61 18.56
C GLY A 326 -15.89 18.88 19.89
N ASN A 327 -17.20 18.64 20.00
CA ASN A 327 -18.00 18.95 21.20
C ASN A 327 -18.55 17.71 21.91
N ASP A 328 -18.12 16.50 21.53
CA ASP A 328 -18.65 15.25 22.06
C ASP A 328 -17.83 14.83 23.30
N LYS A 329 -18.26 15.30 24.47
CA LYS A 329 -17.65 15.00 25.78
C LYS A 329 -18.72 14.94 26.88
N PRO A 330 -18.50 14.18 27.97
CA PRO A 330 -19.37 14.18 29.13
C PRO A 330 -19.46 15.56 29.80
N ASP A 331 -20.55 15.83 30.52
CA ASP A 331 -20.70 17.07 31.30
C ASP A 331 -19.92 17.02 32.62
N ASP A 332 -19.73 15.83 33.19
CA ASP A 332 -19.04 15.65 34.46
C ASP A 332 -17.52 15.75 34.30
N LYS A 333 -16.91 16.70 35.03
CA LYS A 333 -15.46 16.92 34.97
C LYS A 333 -14.67 15.74 35.55
N GLY A 334 -15.19 15.06 36.58
CA GLY A 334 -14.53 13.91 37.18
C GLY A 334 -14.45 12.73 36.21
N GLU A 335 -15.52 12.52 35.44
CA GLU A 335 -15.58 11.54 34.37
C GLU A 335 -14.60 11.85 33.23
N ILE A 336 -14.53 13.12 32.79
CA ILE A 336 -13.53 13.57 31.80
C ILE A 336 -12.11 13.22 32.27
N GLU A 337 -11.74 13.64 33.48
CA GLU A 337 -10.40 13.39 34.01
C GLU A 337 -10.08 11.90 34.15
N ARG A 338 -11.09 11.09 34.49
CA ARG A 338 -10.94 9.63 34.56
C ARG A 338 -10.66 9.04 33.17
N ILE A 339 -11.43 9.44 32.16
CA ILE A 339 -11.29 8.95 30.80
C ILE A 339 -9.95 9.40 30.20
N GLU A 340 -9.53 10.64 30.39
CA GLU A 340 -8.24 11.12 29.87
C GLU A 340 -7.05 10.36 30.49
N LYS A 341 -7.12 9.99 31.79
CA LYS A 341 -6.12 9.11 32.43
C LYS A 341 -6.13 7.70 31.84
N GLU A 342 -7.32 7.15 31.59
CA GLU A 342 -7.50 5.85 30.96
C GLU A 342 -6.89 5.83 29.55
N VAL A 343 -7.15 6.88 28.76
CA VAL A 343 -6.55 7.04 27.43
C VAL A 343 -5.04 7.18 27.51
N ALA A 344 -4.50 7.94 28.47
CA ALA A 344 -3.05 8.06 28.62
C ALA A 344 -2.37 6.70 28.88
N LEU A 345 -2.99 5.83 29.70
CA LEU A 345 -2.52 4.46 29.92
C LEU A 345 -2.65 3.61 28.66
N PHE A 346 -3.77 3.71 27.97
CA PHE A 346 -4.03 2.99 26.72
C PHE A 346 -3.02 3.35 25.62
N MET A 347 -2.76 4.65 25.43
CA MET A 347 -1.79 5.17 24.46
C MET A 347 -0.37 4.65 24.71
N GLY A 348 -0.02 4.34 25.96
CA GLY A 348 1.27 3.74 26.30
C GLY A 348 1.49 2.33 25.72
N ASN A 349 0.43 1.66 25.28
CA ASN A 349 0.47 0.32 24.68
C ASN A 349 0.30 0.34 23.16
N ILE A 350 0.14 1.51 22.54
CA ILE A 350 -0.01 1.60 21.08
C ILE A 350 1.36 1.53 20.40
N HIS A 351 1.48 0.62 19.45
CA HIS A 351 2.66 0.40 18.62
C HIS A 351 2.33 0.70 17.15
N SER A 352 2.39 1.98 16.76
CA SER A 352 2.01 2.42 15.42
C SER A 352 2.85 1.76 14.32
N SER A 353 2.29 0.78 13.63
CA SER A 353 2.91 0.10 12.50
C SER A 353 2.61 0.87 11.21
N VAL A 354 3.60 0.97 10.32
CA VAL A 354 3.51 1.73 9.08
C VAL A 354 3.38 0.76 7.91
N TYR A 355 2.25 0.78 7.20
CA TYR A 355 2.04 -0.07 6.02
C TYR A 355 2.10 0.71 4.70
N ILE A 356 2.17 2.05 4.76
CA ILE A 356 2.34 2.89 3.58
C ILE A 356 3.81 2.91 3.12
N ASP A 357 4.02 2.92 1.81
CA ASP A 357 5.36 2.96 1.20
C ASP A 357 5.43 3.86 -0.04
N GLY A 358 6.56 3.81 -0.76
CA GLY A 358 6.79 4.62 -1.96
C GLY A 358 5.80 4.35 -3.10
N PHE A 359 5.19 3.16 -3.15
CA PHE A 359 4.18 2.75 -4.13
C PHE A 359 2.75 3.06 -3.70
N THR A 360 2.48 3.24 -2.40
CA THR A 360 1.16 3.63 -1.92
C THR A 360 0.71 4.94 -2.55
N SER A 361 -0.53 4.94 -3.08
CA SER A 361 -1.18 6.13 -3.60
C SER A 361 -1.29 7.18 -2.51
N ARG A 362 -1.15 8.46 -2.88
CA ARG A 362 -1.32 9.57 -1.93
C ARG A 362 -2.69 9.55 -1.26
N ASP A 363 -3.71 9.13 -2.00
CA ASP A 363 -5.09 9.12 -1.51
C ASP A 363 -5.33 8.02 -0.45
N ASP A 364 -4.43 7.03 -0.38
CA ASP A 364 -4.48 5.91 0.57
C ASP A 364 -3.41 6.04 1.68
N TRP A 365 -2.81 7.22 1.82
CA TRP A 365 -1.77 7.45 2.83
C TRP A 365 -2.30 7.52 4.25
N VAL A 366 -3.47 8.13 4.44
CA VAL A 366 -4.12 8.20 5.74
C VAL A 366 -4.92 6.92 5.92
N ASP A 367 -4.78 6.31 7.08
CA ASP A 367 -5.58 5.15 7.48
C ASP A 367 -7.07 5.48 7.64
#